data_AF-I9AK37-F1
#
_entry.id   AF-I9AK37-F1
#
_cell.length_a   1.000
_cell.length_b   1.000
_cell.length_c   1.000
_cell.angle_alpha   90.00
_cell.angle_beta   90.00
_cell.angle_gamma   90.00
#
_symmetry.space_group_name_H-M   'P 1'
#
loop_
_entity.id
_entity.type
_entity.pdbx_description
1 polymer ?
#
loop_
_entity_poly.entity_id
_entity_poly.type
_entity_poly.pdbx_seq_one_letter_code
_entity_poly.pdbx_strand_id
1 'polypeptide(L)'
;MKRFFLYTILSFFLLLPSAGQAPANSNDSIRLSLLTCAPGEEIYSLFGHTAIRYENPSQGIDIVFNYGLFSFNTPNFIFRFSLGETDYQLGVTDYEHFAAEYAFYGRSVWQQTLNLTDEEKTKLIQLLQENYRPENRVYRYNFFYDNCATRPRDKIEESIAGKVVYPTEPQDGSRTFRDIVHQYCKGHPWARFGIDLCIGSEADQPITQRQMMFAPFYLMDAFDGAQISTDTYSRPLVKTNELIIDVTPEPDESGWMPTPLQCSLLLFILTAAATIYGIRRRTGLWGIDLVLFGMAGIVGCVLAFLALFSQHPAVSSNFLLLVFHPGQLLFLPYIVYCVRKGKKCWYLTLNLVVLTLFIVLFPVIPQRFDFAVVPLALVLLIRSASNLIVTSKKK
;
A
#
# COMPACT_ATOMS: atom_id res chain seq x y z
N MET A 1 24.90 -30.12 -69.30
CA MET A 1 23.67 -29.29 -69.22
C MET A 1 23.09 -29.32 -67.81
N LYS A 2 23.70 -28.60 -66.84
CA LYS A 2 23.16 -28.44 -65.46
C LYS A 2 23.81 -27.27 -64.70
N ARG A 3 24.28 -26.24 -65.42
CA ARG A 3 24.90 -25.02 -64.84
C ARG A 3 24.38 -23.71 -65.43
N PHE A 4 23.36 -23.75 -66.29
CA PHE A 4 22.80 -22.58 -66.97
C PHE A 4 21.45 -22.10 -66.41
N PHE A 5 20.94 -22.73 -65.35
CA PHE A 5 19.62 -22.41 -64.77
C PHE A 5 19.68 -21.58 -63.47
N LEU A 6 20.88 -21.28 -62.97
CA LEU A 6 21.07 -20.58 -61.68
C LEU A 6 21.30 -19.06 -61.82
N TYR A 7 21.46 -18.54 -63.04
CA TYR A 7 21.72 -17.11 -63.26
C TYR A 7 20.50 -16.32 -63.76
N THR A 8 19.39 -16.99 -64.09
CA THR A 8 18.17 -16.33 -64.59
C THR A 8 17.13 -16.05 -63.49
N ILE A 9 17.31 -16.55 -62.27
CA ILE A 9 16.44 -16.27 -61.12
C ILE A 9 17.01 -15.14 -60.24
N LEU A 10 18.28 -14.75 -60.45
CA LEU A 10 18.94 -13.68 -59.70
C LEU A 10 18.83 -12.29 -60.35
N SER A 11 18.10 -12.15 -61.47
CA SER A 11 17.90 -10.86 -62.15
C SER A 11 16.48 -10.29 -62.00
N PHE A 12 15.59 -10.95 -61.24
CA PHE A 12 14.20 -10.48 -61.04
C PHE A 12 13.95 -9.82 -59.67
N PHE A 13 15.00 -9.59 -58.86
CA PHE A 13 14.90 -8.97 -57.52
C PHE A 13 15.41 -7.52 -57.46
N LEU A 14 15.54 -6.83 -58.60
CA LEU A 14 16.09 -5.46 -58.70
C LEU A 14 15.09 -4.45 -59.27
N LEU A 15 13.81 -4.52 -58.90
CA LEU A 15 12.85 -3.44 -59.11
C LEU A 15 11.88 -3.35 -57.90
N LEU A 16 12.43 -3.00 -56.74
CA LEU A 16 11.61 -2.38 -55.70
C LEU A 16 11.49 -0.89 -56.05
N PRO A 17 10.27 -0.34 -56.20
CA PRO A 17 10.12 1.10 -56.31
C PRO A 17 10.64 1.74 -55.02
N SER A 18 11.45 2.78 -55.17
CA SER A 18 11.85 3.65 -54.06
C SER A 18 10.57 4.12 -53.38
N ALA A 19 10.30 3.62 -52.18
CA ALA A 19 9.23 4.15 -51.34
C ALA A 19 9.63 5.58 -51.00
N GLY A 20 9.13 6.53 -51.78
CA GLY A 20 9.21 7.94 -51.43
C GLY A 20 8.69 8.10 -50.02
N GLN A 21 9.53 8.63 -49.14
CA GLN A 21 9.09 9.13 -47.85
C GLN A 21 8.02 10.18 -48.14
N ALA A 22 6.77 9.79 -47.97
CA ALA A 22 5.67 10.74 -47.90
C ALA A 22 6.01 11.70 -46.73
N PRO A 23 5.79 13.02 -46.88
CA PRO A 23 5.92 13.92 -45.76
C PRO A 23 4.99 13.41 -44.66
N ALA A 24 5.52 13.24 -43.45
CA ALA A 24 4.69 12.97 -42.30
C ALA A 24 3.70 14.14 -42.17
N ASN A 25 2.44 13.90 -42.53
CA ASN A 25 1.34 14.79 -42.20
C ASN A 25 1.22 14.77 -40.67
N SER A 26 1.91 15.70 -39.99
CA SER A 26 1.86 15.90 -38.55
C SER A 26 0.54 16.58 -38.15
N ASN A 27 -0.59 15.93 -38.42
CA ASN A 27 -1.72 16.13 -37.55
C ASN A 27 -1.36 15.39 -36.25
N ASP A 28 -1.02 16.16 -35.22
CA ASP A 28 -0.67 15.68 -33.88
C ASP A 28 -1.85 14.89 -33.29
N SER A 29 -1.88 13.60 -33.64
CA SER A 29 -2.91 12.64 -33.25
C SER A 29 -2.51 11.86 -32.01
N ILE A 30 -1.26 12.02 -31.55
CA ILE A 30 -0.76 11.32 -30.37
C ILE A 30 -1.35 11.98 -29.12
N ARG A 31 -1.97 11.16 -28.27
CA ARG A 31 -2.47 11.54 -26.96
C ARG A 31 -1.80 10.71 -25.89
N LEU A 32 -1.31 11.37 -24.86
CA LEU A 32 -0.78 10.75 -23.65
C LEU A 32 -1.62 11.25 -22.48
N SER A 33 -2.13 10.32 -21.68
CA SER A 33 -3.03 10.66 -20.59
C SER A 33 -2.63 9.90 -19.31
N LEU A 34 -2.77 10.56 -18.17
CA LEU A 34 -2.76 9.89 -16.87
C LEU A 34 -4.17 9.32 -16.63
N LEU A 35 -4.25 8.02 -16.34
CA LEU A 35 -5.49 7.38 -15.91
C LEU A 35 -5.48 7.23 -14.41
N THR A 36 -6.57 7.62 -13.75
CA THR A 36 -6.78 7.40 -12.31
C THR A 36 -8.02 6.55 -12.13
N CYS A 37 -7.88 5.45 -11.40
CA CYS A 37 -8.94 4.46 -11.23
C CYS A 37 -9.45 4.47 -9.79
N ALA A 38 -10.76 4.40 -9.61
CA ALA A 38 -11.42 4.37 -8.31
C ALA A 38 -10.87 3.25 -7.40
N PRO A 39 -10.89 3.42 -6.07
CA PRO A 39 -10.69 2.31 -5.13
C PRO A 39 -11.53 1.08 -5.44
N GLY A 40 -11.05 -0.09 -5.04
CA GLY A 40 -11.83 -1.34 -5.01
C GLY A 40 -11.92 -1.91 -3.60
N GLU A 41 -12.57 -3.07 -3.47
CA GLU A 41 -12.88 -3.70 -2.17
C GLU A 41 -11.69 -4.44 -1.54
N GLU A 42 -10.79 -4.96 -2.37
CA GLU A 42 -9.65 -5.75 -1.92
C GLU A 42 -8.54 -4.85 -1.37
N ILE A 43 -7.80 -5.32 -0.36
CA ILE A 43 -6.78 -4.53 0.35
C ILE A 43 -5.73 -3.89 -0.58
N TYR A 44 -5.35 -4.57 -1.66
CA TYR A 44 -4.38 -4.08 -2.64
C TYR A 44 -4.97 -3.05 -3.64
N SER A 45 -6.29 -2.85 -3.63
CA SER A 45 -7.02 -1.93 -4.50
C SER A 45 -7.70 -0.76 -3.77
N LEU A 46 -7.69 -0.75 -2.42
CA LEU A 46 -8.34 0.27 -1.58
C LEU A 46 -7.90 1.72 -1.87
N PHE A 47 -6.71 1.91 -2.44
CA PHE A 47 -6.15 3.24 -2.69
C PHE A 47 -6.46 3.77 -4.10
N GLY A 48 -7.09 2.94 -4.94
CA GLY A 48 -7.21 3.18 -6.37
C GLY A 48 -5.95 2.78 -7.13
N HIS A 49 -5.84 3.23 -8.37
CA HIS A 49 -4.70 2.91 -9.24
C HIS A 49 -4.39 4.03 -10.23
N THR A 50 -3.15 4.09 -10.71
CA THR A 50 -2.74 5.02 -11.76
C THR A 50 -2.04 4.30 -12.91
N ALA A 51 -2.29 4.75 -14.13
CA ALA A 51 -1.64 4.22 -15.34
C ALA A 51 -1.41 5.34 -16.36
N ILE A 52 -0.59 5.08 -17.40
CA ILE A 52 -0.40 6.02 -18.52
C ILE A 52 -0.99 5.41 -19.79
N ARG A 53 -1.94 6.10 -20.41
CA ARG A 53 -2.50 5.73 -21.71
C ARG A 53 -1.71 6.38 -22.84
N TYR A 54 -1.37 5.61 -23.86
CA TYR A 54 -0.78 6.07 -25.12
C TYR A 54 -1.71 5.73 -26.27
N GLU A 55 -2.26 6.77 -26.88
CA GLU A 55 -3.12 6.70 -28.07
C GLU A 55 -2.36 7.28 -29.27
N ASN A 56 -2.32 6.52 -30.37
CA ASN A 56 -1.89 6.99 -31.68
C ASN A 56 -2.84 6.41 -32.76
N PRO A 57 -3.92 7.14 -33.09
CA PRO A 57 -4.91 6.70 -34.08
C PRO A 57 -4.31 6.43 -35.46
N SER A 58 -3.27 7.18 -35.86
CA SER A 58 -2.63 6.99 -37.18
C SER A 58 -1.95 5.63 -37.32
N GLN A 59 -1.56 5.01 -36.20
CA GLN A 59 -0.93 3.69 -36.12
C GLN A 59 -1.86 2.63 -35.52
N GLY A 60 -3.11 2.98 -35.18
CA GLY A 60 -4.04 2.09 -34.48
C GLY A 60 -3.57 1.66 -33.10
N ILE A 61 -2.75 2.48 -32.42
CA ILE A 61 -2.24 2.17 -31.08
C ILE A 61 -3.18 2.80 -30.05
N ASP A 62 -3.62 2.00 -29.08
CA ASP A 62 -4.34 2.48 -27.90
C ASP A 62 -4.05 1.54 -26.72
N ILE A 63 -2.97 1.83 -26.00
CA ILE A 63 -2.41 0.94 -24.98
C ILE A 63 -2.23 1.67 -23.64
N VAL A 64 -2.23 0.90 -22.56
CA VAL A 64 -2.09 1.38 -21.19
C VAL A 64 -0.85 0.76 -20.54
N PHE A 65 0.06 1.62 -20.08
CA PHE A 65 1.22 1.28 -19.27
C PHE A 65 0.83 1.26 -17.79
N ASN A 66 0.83 0.06 -17.21
CA ASN A 66 0.35 -0.22 -15.86
C ASN A 66 1.53 -0.61 -14.96
N TYR A 67 1.94 0.30 -14.07
CA TYR A 67 2.91 0.03 -13.02
C TYR A 67 2.22 -0.60 -11.82
N GLY A 68 2.87 -1.54 -11.15
CA GLY A 68 2.33 -2.12 -9.93
C GLY A 68 1.65 -3.47 -10.14
N LEU A 69 1.96 -4.17 -11.23
CA LEU A 69 1.52 -5.55 -11.41
C LEU A 69 2.39 -6.49 -10.57
N PHE A 70 1.76 -7.45 -9.90
CA PHE A 70 2.42 -8.49 -9.11
C PHE A 70 1.71 -9.82 -9.28
N SER A 71 2.30 -10.90 -8.75
CA SER A 71 1.70 -12.24 -8.77
C SER A 71 1.91 -12.96 -7.46
N PHE A 72 0.83 -13.49 -6.88
CA PHE A 72 0.88 -14.34 -5.69
C PHE A 72 1.63 -15.65 -5.94
N ASN A 73 1.77 -16.07 -7.21
CA ASN A 73 2.53 -17.27 -7.59
C ASN A 73 4.04 -17.06 -7.60
N THR A 74 4.51 -15.85 -7.30
CA THR A 74 5.95 -15.56 -7.16
C THR A 74 6.54 -16.41 -6.03
N PRO A 75 7.69 -17.08 -6.23
CA PRO A 75 8.31 -17.91 -5.21
C PRO A 75 8.52 -17.14 -3.89
N ASN A 76 8.03 -17.70 -2.79
CA ASN A 76 8.09 -17.11 -1.45
C ASN A 76 7.44 -15.73 -1.35
N PHE A 77 6.37 -15.46 -2.11
CA PHE A 77 5.67 -14.16 -2.14
C PHE A 77 5.40 -13.61 -0.73
N ILE A 78 4.78 -14.39 0.17
CA ILE A 78 4.45 -13.93 1.53
C ILE A 78 5.69 -13.53 2.34
N PHE A 79 6.79 -14.27 2.20
CA PHE A 79 8.03 -13.96 2.89
C PHE A 79 8.67 -12.69 2.32
N ARG A 80 8.76 -12.57 0.98
CA ARG A 80 9.24 -11.36 0.30
C ARG A 80 8.37 -10.14 0.61
N PHE A 81 7.06 -10.31 0.64
CA PHE A 81 6.10 -9.29 1.04
C PHE A 81 6.36 -8.86 2.48
N SER A 82 6.55 -9.78 3.41
CA SER A 82 6.85 -9.41 4.80
C SER A 82 8.18 -8.65 4.93
N LEU A 83 9.18 -8.98 4.13
CA LEU A 83 10.47 -8.28 4.10
C LEU A 83 10.43 -6.93 3.34
N GLY A 84 9.32 -6.57 2.70
CA GLY A 84 9.29 -5.41 1.80
C GLY A 84 10.14 -5.60 0.54
N GLU A 85 10.41 -6.85 0.16
CA GLU A 85 11.25 -7.27 -0.96
C GLU A 85 10.43 -7.77 -2.17
N THR A 86 9.20 -7.30 -2.29
CA THR A 86 8.34 -7.73 -3.40
C THR A 86 8.66 -6.92 -4.63
N ASP A 87 9.04 -7.61 -5.68
CA ASP A 87 9.29 -7.00 -6.98
C ASP A 87 7.96 -6.95 -7.74
N TYR A 88 7.63 -5.77 -8.23
CA TYR A 88 6.47 -5.49 -9.06
C TYR A 88 6.97 -5.21 -10.48
N GLN A 89 6.05 -5.21 -11.43
CA GLN A 89 6.40 -5.00 -12.83
C GLN A 89 5.50 -3.98 -13.52
N LEU A 90 6.07 -3.34 -14.53
CA LEU A 90 5.35 -2.63 -15.56
C LEU A 90 4.77 -3.64 -16.56
N GLY A 91 3.46 -3.58 -16.79
CA GLY A 91 2.78 -4.27 -17.88
C GLY A 91 2.20 -3.29 -18.90
N VAL A 92 1.91 -3.81 -20.08
CA VAL A 92 1.19 -3.10 -21.13
C VAL A 92 -0.02 -3.93 -21.54
N THR A 93 -1.17 -3.29 -21.65
CA THR A 93 -2.42 -3.91 -22.12
C THR A 93 -3.15 -2.97 -23.06
N ASP A 94 -4.06 -3.50 -23.86
CA ASP A 94 -4.93 -2.68 -24.71
C ASP A 94 -5.91 -1.88 -23.85
N TYR A 95 -6.21 -0.64 -24.26
CA TYR A 95 -7.14 0.21 -23.51
C TYR A 95 -8.53 -0.41 -23.37
N GLU A 96 -9.04 -1.08 -24.40
CA GLU A 96 -10.36 -1.73 -24.34
C GLU A 96 -10.42 -2.80 -23.24
N HIS A 97 -9.37 -3.62 -23.12
CA HIS A 97 -9.28 -4.64 -22.06
C HIS A 97 -9.18 -3.99 -20.67
N PHE A 98 -8.35 -2.95 -20.54
CA PHE A 98 -8.24 -2.18 -19.31
C PHE A 98 -9.59 -1.59 -18.91
N ALA A 99 -10.27 -0.90 -19.84
CA ALA A 99 -11.55 -0.26 -19.58
C ALA A 99 -12.64 -1.27 -19.21
N ALA A 100 -12.70 -2.40 -19.93
CA ALA A 100 -13.64 -3.47 -19.64
C ALA A 100 -13.44 -4.05 -18.23
N GLU A 101 -12.21 -4.20 -17.76
CA GLU A 101 -11.91 -4.67 -16.40
C GLU A 101 -12.48 -3.72 -15.33
N TYR A 102 -12.21 -2.42 -15.43
CA TYR A 102 -12.73 -1.45 -14.45
C TYR A 102 -14.24 -1.30 -14.51
N ALA A 103 -14.84 -1.31 -15.71
CA ALA A 103 -16.29 -1.32 -15.88
C ALA A 103 -16.93 -2.58 -15.25
N PHE A 104 -16.32 -3.75 -15.45
CA PHE A 104 -16.79 -5.01 -14.86
C PHE A 104 -16.78 -4.99 -13.32
N TYR A 105 -15.74 -4.43 -12.72
CA TYR A 105 -15.64 -4.29 -11.26
C TYR A 105 -16.39 -3.08 -10.69
N GLY A 106 -17.13 -2.34 -11.52
CA GLY A 106 -17.89 -1.16 -11.08
C GLY A 106 -17.03 0.01 -10.61
N ARG A 107 -15.82 0.15 -11.15
CA ARG A 107 -14.83 1.14 -10.74
C ARG A 107 -14.69 2.22 -11.80
N SER A 108 -14.98 3.46 -11.44
CA SER A 108 -14.83 4.60 -12.33
C SER A 108 -13.37 4.88 -12.69
N VAL A 109 -13.16 5.46 -13.87
CA VAL A 109 -11.83 5.85 -14.38
C VAL A 109 -11.87 7.26 -14.94
N TRP A 110 -10.95 8.08 -14.45
CA TRP A 110 -10.70 9.44 -14.91
C TRP A 110 -9.48 9.46 -15.82
N GLN A 111 -9.53 10.30 -16.85
CA GLN A 111 -8.46 10.52 -17.81
C GLN A 111 -8.05 11.99 -17.81
N GLN A 112 -6.80 12.25 -17.43
CA GLN A 112 -6.17 13.55 -17.55
C GLN A 112 -5.24 13.55 -18.77
N THR A 113 -5.71 14.10 -19.89
CA THR A 113 -4.88 14.25 -21.09
C THR A 113 -3.82 15.30 -20.85
N LEU A 114 -2.56 14.92 -21.03
CA LEU A 114 -1.41 15.77 -20.75
C LEU A 114 -1.24 16.79 -21.88
N ASN A 115 -0.98 18.03 -21.50
CA ASN A 115 -0.60 19.09 -22.40
C ASN A 115 0.92 19.00 -22.62
N LEU A 116 1.37 18.09 -23.50
CA LEU A 116 2.79 17.89 -23.84
C LEU A 116 3.08 18.39 -25.26
N THR A 117 4.31 18.86 -25.53
CA THR A 117 4.77 19.14 -26.90
C THR A 117 5.12 17.82 -27.61
N ASP A 118 5.29 17.85 -28.93
CA ASP A 118 5.62 16.65 -29.71
C ASP A 118 6.94 16.00 -29.25
N GLU A 119 7.92 16.81 -28.86
CA GLU A 119 9.20 16.34 -28.32
C GLU A 119 9.01 15.64 -26.97
N GLU A 120 8.23 16.22 -26.06
CA GLU A 120 7.94 15.64 -24.74
C GLU A 120 7.10 14.36 -24.87
N LYS A 121 6.12 14.33 -25.79
CA LYS A 121 5.36 13.11 -26.09
C LYS A 121 6.28 12.01 -26.58
N THR A 122 7.16 12.33 -27.54
CA THR A 122 8.15 11.39 -28.08
C THR A 122 9.06 10.89 -26.96
N LYS A 123 9.51 11.79 -26.07
CA LYS A 123 10.35 11.43 -24.93
C LYS A 123 9.63 10.52 -23.94
N LEU A 124 8.38 10.81 -23.58
CA LEU A 124 7.60 9.99 -22.67
C LEU A 124 7.36 8.59 -23.26
N ILE A 125 7.00 8.50 -24.54
CA ILE A 125 6.85 7.20 -25.23
C ILE A 125 8.16 6.42 -25.19
N GLN A 126 9.30 7.06 -25.47
CA GLN A 126 10.61 6.41 -25.38
C GLN A 126 10.90 5.89 -23.97
N LEU A 127 10.63 6.69 -22.93
CA LEU A 127 10.82 6.29 -21.53
C LEU A 127 9.95 5.09 -21.16
N LEU A 128 8.68 5.08 -21.59
CA LEU A 128 7.75 3.99 -21.33
C LEU A 128 8.17 2.69 -22.05
N GLN A 129 8.58 2.80 -23.31
CA GLN A 129 9.08 1.66 -24.09
C GLN A 129 10.38 1.10 -23.53
N GLU A 130 11.31 1.97 -23.14
CA GLU A 130 12.56 1.57 -22.47
C GLU A 130 12.26 0.85 -21.15
N ASN A 131 11.34 1.41 -20.36
CA ASN A 131 10.99 0.83 -19.06
C ASN A 131 10.26 -0.51 -19.21
N TYR A 132 9.55 -0.74 -20.32
CA TYR A 132 8.86 -2.00 -20.58
C TYR A 132 9.79 -3.14 -21.04
N ARG A 133 11.06 -2.84 -21.38
CA ARG A 133 12.02 -3.90 -21.73
C ARG A 133 12.17 -4.91 -20.59
N PRO A 134 12.40 -6.21 -20.89
CA PRO A 134 12.49 -7.26 -19.88
C PRO A 134 13.46 -6.94 -18.73
N GLU A 135 14.59 -6.30 -19.03
CA GLU A 135 15.62 -5.91 -18.08
C GLU A 135 15.25 -4.71 -17.19
N ASN A 136 14.26 -3.90 -17.58
CA ASN A 136 13.90 -2.64 -16.91
C ASN A 136 12.52 -2.67 -16.24
N ARG A 137 11.64 -3.59 -16.64
CA ARG A 137 10.22 -3.58 -16.23
C ARG A 137 9.98 -4.02 -14.79
N VAL A 138 10.94 -4.69 -14.17
CA VAL A 138 10.84 -5.19 -12.78
C VAL A 138 11.49 -4.20 -11.83
N TYR A 139 10.81 -3.86 -10.74
CA TYR A 139 11.31 -2.92 -9.75
C TYR A 139 10.83 -3.27 -8.34
N ARG A 140 11.58 -2.82 -7.34
CA ARG A 140 11.23 -2.99 -5.93
C ARG A 140 10.10 -2.03 -5.57
N TYR A 141 8.95 -2.57 -5.17
CA TYR A 141 7.82 -1.75 -4.78
C TYR A 141 7.98 -1.21 -3.37
N ASN A 142 7.71 0.08 -3.19
CA ASN A 142 7.61 0.74 -1.90
C ASN A 142 6.29 1.51 -1.81
N PHE A 143 5.45 1.16 -0.83
CA PHE A 143 4.09 1.66 -0.73
C PHE A 143 3.97 3.20 -0.68
N PHE A 144 4.90 3.91 -0.03
CA PHE A 144 4.85 5.38 0.08
C PHE A 144 5.72 6.13 -0.92
N TYR A 145 6.80 5.50 -1.41
CA TYR A 145 7.84 6.21 -2.13
C TYR A 145 8.03 5.74 -3.58
N ASP A 146 7.66 4.51 -3.91
CA ASP A 146 7.93 3.90 -5.22
C ASP A 146 6.81 2.91 -5.61
N ASN A 147 5.70 3.44 -6.12
CA ASN A 147 4.46 2.71 -6.30
C ASN A 147 3.78 3.03 -7.66
N CYS A 148 2.55 2.53 -7.84
CA CYS A 148 1.78 2.70 -9.07
C CYS A 148 1.38 4.15 -9.39
N ALA A 149 1.44 5.08 -8.43
CA ALA A 149 1.21 6.51 -8.65
C ALA A 149 2.53 7.29 -8.84
N THR A 150 3.54 7.03 -7.99
CA THR A 150 4.80 7.79 -8.04
C THR A 150 5.62 7.49 -9.30
N ARG A 151 5.60 6.25 -9.80
CA ARG A 151 6.31 5.86 -11.04
C ARG A 151 5.78 6.59 -12.28
N PRO A 152 4.46 6.56 -12.59
CA PRO A 152 3.88 7.39 -13.64
C PRO A 152 4.21 8.88 -13.50
N ARG A 153 4.06 9.45 -12.30
CA ARG A 153 4.39 10.86 -12.02
C ARG A 153 5.82 11.16 -12.45
N ASP A 154 6.78 10.39 -11.94
CA ASP A 154 8.19 10.63 -12.16
C ASP A 154 8.57 10.47 -13.64
N LYS A 155 7.95 9.53 -14.37
CA LYS A 155 8.16 9.35 -15.81
C LYS A 155 7.61 10.49 -16.66
N ILE A 156 6.46 11.03 -16.28
CA ILE A 156 5.88 12.21 -16.93
C ILE A 156 6.78 13.43 -16.67
N GLU A 157 7.20 13.66 -15.41
CA GLU A 157 8.13 14.74 -15.05
C GLU A 157 9.46 14.63 -15.83
N GLU A 158 10.03 13.43 -15.95
CA GLU A 158 11.28 13.17 -16.69
C GLU A 158 11.17 13.47 -18.20
N SER A 159 9.95 13.42 -18.76
CA SER A 159 9.72 13.68 -20.18
C SER A 159 9.61 15.16 -20.54
N ILE A 160 9.40 16.04 -19.55
CA ILE A 160 9.06 17.45 -19.75
C ILE A 160 10.33 18.30 -19.84
N ALA A 161 10.39 19.17 -20.85
CA ALA A 161 11.47 20.12 -21.03
C ALA A 161 11.21 21.39 -20.20
N GLY A 162 11.36 21.27 -18.87
CA GLY A 162 11.05 22.34 -17.92
C GLY A 162 10.93 21.80 -16.51
N LYS A 163 10.12 22.47 -15.66
CA LYS A 163 9.78 21.98 -14.32
C LYS A 163 8.27 21.91 -14.16
N VAL A 164 7.78 20.80 -13.63
CA VAL A 164 6.41 20.70 -13.15
C VAL A 164 6.32 21.38 -11.78
N VAL A 165 5.49 22.42 -11.71
CA VAL A 165 5.20 23.18 -10.49
C VAL A 165 3.79 22.84 -10.04
N TYR A 166 3.69 22.21 -8.88
CA TYR A 166 2.41 21.85 -8.28
C TYR A 166 1.82 23.03 -7.49
N PRO A 167 0.48 23.11 -7.34
CA PRO A 167 -0.16 24.12 -6.52
C PRO A 167 0.39 24.12 -5.10
N THR A 168 0.60 25.28 -4.48
CA THR A 168 1.02 25.30 -3.08
C THR A 168 -0.16 24.92 -2.18
N GLU A 169 -0.14 23.71 -1.63
CA GLU A 169 -0.99 23.34 -0.51
C GLU A 169 -0.47 24.03 0.77
N PRO A 170 -1.34 24.44 1.71
CA PRO A 170 -0.90 24.91 3.01
C PRO A 170 0.01 23.85 3.63
N GLN A 171 1.29 24.16 3.82
CA GLN A 171 2.20 23.32 4.60
C GLN A 171 1.98 23.57 6.09
N ASP A 172 0.73 23.45 6.52
CA ASP A 172 0.34 23.56 7.93
C ASP A 172 0.67 22.29 8.73
N GLY A 173 1.19 21.26 8.05
CA GLY A 173 1.50 19.96 8.62
C GLY A 173 0.25 19.13 8.95
N SER A 174 -0.91 19.45 8.35
CA SER A 174 -2.20 18.83 8.67
C SER A 174 -2.36 17.40 8.19
N ARG A 175 -1.50 16.89 7.29
CA ARG A 175 -1.61 15.53 6.76
C ARG A 175 -0.33 14.73 6.95
N THR A 176 -0.55 13.45 7.27
CA THR A 176 0.48 12.42 7.43
C THR A 176 0.19 11.26 6.47
N PHE A 177 1.12 10.32 6.33
CA PHE A 177 0.83 9.09 5.59
C PHE A 177 -0.35 8.33 6.21
N ARG A 178 -0.43 8.27 7.54
CA ARG A 178 -1.51 7.57 8.24
C ARG A 178 -2.87 8.19 7.98
N ASP A 179 -2.98 9.52 7.88
CA ASP A 179 -4.26 10.17 7.58
C ASP A 179 -4.79 9.77 6.20
N ILE A 180 -3.91 9.72 5.20
CA ILE A 180 -4.27 9.27 3.85
C ILE A 180 -4.64 7.78 3.85
N VAL A 181 -3.88 6.93 4.55
CA VAL A 181 -4.23 5.52 4.76
C VAL A 181 -5.62 5.37 5.40
N HIS A 182 -5.93 6.15 6.43
CA HIS A 182 -7.22 6.10 7.12
C HIS A 182 -8.37 6.61 6.25
N GLN A 183 -8.12 7.57 5.36
CA GLN A 183 -9.09 8.03 4.36
C GLN A 183 -9.52 6.89 3.43
N TYR A 184 -8.55 6.16 2.85
CA TYR A 184 -8.83 5.07 1.91
C TYR A 184 -9.29 3.77 2.56
N CYS A 185 -8.96 3.55 3.84
CA CYS A 185 -9.48 2.40 4.59
C CYS A 185 -10.83 2.66 5.27
N LYS A 186 -11.49 3.80 4.99
CA LYS A 186 -12.83 4.08 5.52
C LYS A 186 -13.82 3.05 4.96
N GLY A 187 -14.56 2.38 5.83
CA GLY A 187 -15.42 1.25 5.45
C GLY A 187 -14.74 -0.12 5.65
N HIS A 188 -13.41 -0.18 5.76
CA HIS A 188 -12.64 -1.42 5.89
C HIS A 188 -11.87 -1.49 7.22
N PRO A 189 -12.57 -1.64 8.36
CA PRO A 189 -11.96 -1.53 9.69
C PRO A 189 -10.88 -2.60 9.95
N TRP A 190 -11.01 -3.80 9.39
CA TRP A 190 -10.01 -4.85 9.53
C TRP A 190 -8.74 -4.57 8.72
N ALA A 191 -8.87 -4.04 7.50
CA ALA A 191 -7.72 -3.60 6.70
C ALA A 191 -6.97 -2.47 7.41
N ARG A 192 -7.72 -1.46 7.90
CA ARG A 192 -7.16 -0.37 8.70
C ARG A 192 -6.41 -0.88 9.92
N PHE A 193 -7.02 -1.75 10.72
CA PHE A 193 -6.39 -2.31 11.91
C PHE A 193 -5.13 -3.11 11.58
N GLY A 194 -5.16 -3.93 10.53
CA GLY A 194 -3.99 -4.68 10.06
C GLY A 194 -2.84 -3.77 9.63
N ILE A 195 -3.13 -2.71 8.87
CA ILE A 195 -2.13 -1.72 8.46
C ILE A 195 -1.59 -0.97 9.69
N ASP A 196 -2.46 -0.51 10.58
CA ASP A 196 -2.09 0.23 11.80
C ASP A 196 -1.26 -0.62 12.78
N LEU A 197 -1.43 -1.95 12.78
CA LEU A 197 -0.55 -2.85 13.51
C LEU A 197 0.88 -2.84 12.94
N CYS A 198 1.02 -2.79 11.62
CA CYS A 198 2.31 -2.89 10.94
C CYS A 198 3.08 -1.56 10.89
N ILE A 199 2.42 -0.43 10.62
CA ILE A 199 3.07 0.88 10.45
C ILE A 199 3.22 1.62 11.80
N GLY A 200 4.43 2.10 12.06
CA GLY A 200 4.86 2.83 13.24
C GLY A 200 4.72 4.36 13.14
N SER A 201 5.39 5.06 14.05
CA SER A 201 5.33 6.52 14.24
C SER A 201 5.81 7.35 13.06
N GLU A 202 6.63 6.78 12.17
CA GLU A 202 7.11 7.47 10.97
C GLU A 202 5.94 7.81 10.02
N ALA A 203 4.88 7.01 10.01
CA ALA A 203 3.68 7.29 9.22
C ALA A 203 2.83 8.44 9.79
N ASP A 204 3.10 8.86 11.04
CA ASP A 204 2.42 9.95 11.75
C ASP A 204 3.17 11.30 11.62
N GLN A 205 4.27 11.35 10.86
CA GLN A 205 4.97 12.60 10.59
C GLN A 205 4.27 13.40 9.48
N PRO A 206 4.27 14.75 9.56
CA PRO A 206 3.79 15.59 8.50
C PRO A 206 4.48 15.29 7.17
N ILE A 207 3.71 15.23 6.08
CA ILE A 207 4.23 14.93 4.74
C ILE A 207 4.07 16.11 3.79
N THR A 208 4.97 16.18 2.81
CA THR A 208 4.92 17.17 1.73
C THR A 208 3.82 16.83 0.72
N GLN A 209 3.39 17.82 -0.07
CA GLN A 209 2.46 17.58 -1.17
C GLN A 209 2.97 16.51 -2.15
N ARG A 210 4.27 16.50 -2.47
CA ARG A 210 4.86 15.46 -3.31
C ARG A 210 4.70 14.06 -2.71
N GLN A 211 4.86 13.94 -1.39
CA GLN A 211 4.66 12.66 -0.70
C GLN A 211 3.19 12.25 -0.69
N MET A 212 2.23 13.18 -0.62
CA MET A 212 0.80 12.85 -0.71
C MET A 212 0.42 12.14 -2.03
N MET A 213 1.15 12.43 -3.11
CA MET A 213 0.96 11.82 -4.44
C MET A 213 1.34 10.33 -4.50
N PHE A 214 1.70 9.70 -3.38
CA PHE A 214 1.72 8.23 -3.29
C PHE A 214 0.32 7.64 -3.51
N ALA A 215 -0.73 8.42 -3.24
CA ALA A 215 -2.12 8.04 -3.46
C ALA A 215 -2.64 8.56 -4.81
N PRO A 216 -3.24 7.70 -5.66
CA PRO A 216 -3.72 8.03 -7.00
C PRO A 216 -4.56 9.31 -7.12
N PHE A 217 -5.57 9.53 -6.27
CA PHE A 217 -6.40 10.74 -6.39
C PHE A 217 -5.68 12.01 -5.93
N TYR A 218 -4.74 11.91 -4.98
CA TYR A 218 -3.91 13.06 -4.62
C TYR A 218 -2.98 13.45 -5.77
N LEU A 219 -2.47 12.46 -6.52
CA LEU A 219 -1.72 12.71 -7.74
C LEU A 219 -2.60 13.36 -8.81
N MET A 220 -3.82 12.85 -9.01
CA MET A 220 -4.79 13.40 -9.97
C MET A 220 -5.09 14.87 -9.67
N ASP A 221 -5.44 15.18 -8.42
CA ASP A 221 -5.75 16.55 -7.98
C ASP A 221 -4.53 17.47 -8.12
N ALA A 222 -3.34 16.97 -7.77
CA ALA A 222 -2.11 17.73 -7.95
C ALA A 222 -1.80 18.02 -9.42
N PHE A 223 -2.04 17.05 -10.32
CA PHE A 223 -1.85 17.20 -11.76
C PHE A 223 -2.81 18.23 -12.36
N ASP A 224 -4.06 18.24 -11.88
CA ASP A 224 -5.11 19.15 -12.37
C ASP A 224 -4.72 20.63 -12.18
N GLY A 225 -4.10 20.94 -11.04
CA GLY A 225 -3.59 22.29 -10.76
C GLY A 225 -2.14 22.55 -11.20
N ALA A 226 -1.41 21.54 -11.68
CA ALA A 226 0.01 21.68 -11.98
C ALA A 226 0.28 22.50 -13.26
N GLN A 227 1.42 23.19 -13.27
CA GLN A 227 1.91 23.97 -14.41
C GLN A 227 3.28 23.45 -14.84
N ILE A 228 3.51 23.36 -16.15
CA ILE A 228 4.82 23.20 -16.74
C ILE A 228 5.42 24.60 -16.91
N SER A 229 6.45 24.90 -16.13
CA SER A 229 7.17 26.17 -16.20
C SER A 229 8.52 25.98 -16.90
N THR A 230 8.79 26.86 -17.86
CA THR A 230 10.11 27.06 -18.46
C THR A 230 10.61 28.47 -18.11
N ASP A 231 11.78 28.86 -18.61
CA ASP A 231 12.32 30.21 -18.41
C ASP A 231 11.50 31.29 -19.16
N THR A 232 10.71 30.90 -20.17
CA THR A 232 10.05 31.85 -21.09
C THR A 232 8.52 31.78 -21.07
N TYR A 233 7.93 30.65 -20.68
CA TYR A 233 6.48 30.50 -20.60
C TYR A 233 6.06 29.47 -19.55
N SER A 234 4.79 29.53 -19.16
CA SER A 234 4.12 28.55 -18.32
C SER A 234 2.84 28.07 -19.00
N ARG A 235 2.51 26.78 -18.85
CA ARG A 235 1.26 26.21 -19.35
C ARG A 235 0.75 25.11 -18.42
N PRO A 236 -0.56 24.84 -18.37
CA PRO A 236 -1.10 23.76 -17.55
C PRO A 236 -0.51 22.41 -17.95
N LEU A 237 -0.24 21.52 -16.97
CA LEU A 237 0.20 20.15 -17.21
C LEU A 237 -0.93 19.31 -17.84
N VAL A 238 -2.16 19.52 -17.37
CA VAL A 238 -3.36 18.81 -17.85
C VAL A 238 -4.12 19.71 -18.84
N LYS A 239 -4.45 19.16 -20.00
CA LYS A 239 -5.23 19.82 -21.06
C LYS A 239 -6.73 19.64 -20.85
N THR A 240 -7.14 18.41 -20.54
CA THR A 240 -8.52 18.02 -20.28
C THR A 240 -8.57 16.95 -19.20
N ASN A 241 -9.64 16.96 -18.40
CA ASN A 241 -9.92 15.98 -17.37
C ASN A 241 -11.33 15.43 -17.62
N GLU A 242 -11.42 14.13 -17.91
CA GLU A 242 -12.65 13.47 -18.36
C GLU A 242 -12.91 12.21 -17.54
N LEU A 243 -14.16 12.01 -17.11
CA LEU A 243 -14.62 10.74 -16.57
C LEU A 243 -14.96 9.82 -17.75
N ILE A 244 -14.07 8.87 -18.05
CA ILE A 244 -14.17 8.00 -19.24
C ILE A 244 -14.90 6.69 -18.95
N ILE A 245 -14.96 6.28 -17.69
CA ILE A 245 -15.76 5.18 -17.20
C ILE A 245 -16.53 5.73 -16.00
N ASP A 246 -17.82 5.99 -16.21
CA ASP A 246 -18.72 6.49 -15.18
C ASP A 246 -19.56 5.32 -14.68
N VAL A 247 -19.12 4.72 -13.57
CA VAL A 247 -19.90 3.68 -12.88
C VAL A 247 -20.25 4.19 -11.51
N THR A 248 -21.50 4.01 -11.13
CA THR A 248 -21.94 4.21 -9.76
C THR A 248 -21.51 2.97 -8.97
N PRO A 249 -20.67 3.09 -7.93
CA PRO A 249 -20.30 1.94 -7.11
C PRO A 249 -21.58 1.29 -6.60
N GLU A 250 -21.72 -0.02 -6.81
CA GLU A 250 -22.81 -0.74 -6.17
C GLU A 250 -22.66 -0.62 -4.65
N PRO A 251 -23.75 -0.47 -3.89
CA PRO A 251 -23.67 -0.48 -2.44
C PRO A 251 -22.95 -1.75 -2.01
N ASP A 252 -21.94 -1.61 -1.15
CA ASP A 252 -21.25 -2.76 -0.58
C ASP A 252 -22.27 -3.66 0.14
N GLU A 253 -22.60 -4.80 -0.48
CA GLU A 253 -23.46 -5.83 0.12
C GLU A 253 -22.68 -6.70 1.13
N SER A 254 -21.51 -6.24 1.60
CA SER A 254 -20.77 -6.95 2.62
C SER A 254 -21.65 -7.20 3.85
N GLY A 255 -21.81 -8.49 4.17
CA GLY A 255 -22.52 -8.90 5.35
C GLY A 255 -21.92 -8.24 6.60
N TRP A 256 -22.76 -7.98 7.60
CA TRP A 256 -22.29 -7.40 8.85
C TRP A 256 -21.12 -8.22 9.43
N MET A 257 -19.96 -7.58 9.59
CA MET A 257 -18.78 -8.14 10.25
C MET A 257 -18.43 -7.31 11.48
N PRO A 258 -18.22 -7.91 12.65
CA PRO A 258 -17.83 -7.16 13.84
C PRO A 258 -16.47 -6.49 13.63
N THR A 259 -16.36 -5.23 14.06
CA THR A 259 -15.11 -4.46 13.92
C THR A 259 -14.02 -5.00 14.85
N PRO A 260 -12.73 -4.68 14.61
CA PRO A 260 -11.63 -5.03 15.51
C PRO A 260 -11.88 -4.56 16.94
N LEU A 261 -12.43 -3.36 17.12
CA LEU A 261 -12.79 -2.81 18.43
C LEU A 261 -13.89 -3.62 19.11
N GLN A 262 -14.94 -4.02 18.38
CA GLN A 262 -16.01 -4.86 18.95
C GLN A 262 -15.46 -6.23 19.37
N CYS A 263 -14.60 -6.83 18.53
CA CYS A 263 -13.97 -8.12 18.84
C CYS A 263 -13.03 -8.01 20.06
N SER A 264 -12.21 -6.96 20.13
CA SER A 264 -11.29 -6.78 21.25
C SER A 264 -12.00 -6.45 22.55
N LEU A 265 -13.10 -5.69 22.51
CA LEU A 265 -13.98 -5.45 23.65
C LEU A 265 -14.66 -6.73 24.13
N LEU A 266 -15.19 -7.54 23.22
CA LEU A 266 -15.78 -8.84 23.57
C LEU A 266 -14.74 -9.74 24.25
N LEU A 267 -13.53 -9.84 23.68
CA LEU A 267 -12.43 -10.60 24.28
C LEU A 267 -12.07 -10.07 25.69
N PHE A 268 -12.04 -8.75 25.86
CA PHE A 268 -11.82 -8.12 27.16
C PHE A 268 -12.89 -8.48 28.18
N ILE A 269 -14.18 -8.39 27.81
CA ILE A 269 -15.31 -8.74 28.69
C ILE A 269 -15.24 -10.20 29.13
N LEU A 270 -15.01 -11.12 28.18
CA LEU A 270 -14.89 -12.55 28.46
C LEU A 270 -13.69 -12.84 29.37
N THR A 271 -12.54 -12.22 29.10
CA THR A 271 -11.33 -12.37 29.91
C THR A 271 -11.52 -11.80 31.32
N ALA A 272 -12.22 -10.67 31.46
CA ALA A 272 -12.54 -10.06 32.74
C ALA A 272 -13.46 -10.96 33.57
N ALA A 273 -14.54 -11.49 32.98
CA ALA A 273 -15.44 -12.42 33.64
C ALA A 273 -14.71 -13.69 34.12
N ALA A 274 -13.89 -14.29 33.25
CA ALA A 274 -13.06 -15.44 33.60
C ALA A 274 -12.09 -15.10 34.73
N THR A 275 -11.43 -13.94 34.66
CA THR A 275 -10.46 -13.48 35.68
C THR A 275 -11.12 -13.28 37.04
N ILE A 276 -12.30 -12.65 37.10
CA ILE A 276 -13.08 -12.49 38.34
C ILE A 276 -13.43 -13.85 38.93
N TYR A 277 -13.87 -14.80 38.10
CA TYR A 277 -14.12 -16.17 38.53
C TYR A 277 -12.87 -16.84 39.10
N GLY A 278 -11.73 -16.74 38.41
CA GLY A 278 -10.45 -17.29 38.86
C GLY A 278 -10.00 -16.73 40.21
N ILE A 279 -10.13 -15.41 40.40
CA ILE A 279 -9.82 -14.73 41.67
C ILE A 279 -10.75 -15.22 42.80
N ARG A 280 -12.07 -15.30 42.55
CA ARG A 280 -13.05 -15.77 43.55
C ARG A 280 -12.82 -17.22 43.96
N ARG A 281 -12.46 -18.09 43.00
CA ARG A 281 -12.15 -19.50 43.23
C ARG A 281 -10.70 -19.74 43.68
N ARG A 282 -9.88 -18.70 43.81
CA ARG A 282 -8.43 -18.76 44.14
C ARG A 282 -7.64 -19.73 43.24
N THR A 283 -8.05 -19.83 41.98
CA THR A 283 -7.44 -20.72 40.98
C THR A 283 -6.74 -19.93 39.88
N GLY A 284 -5.60 -20.44 39.42
CA GLY A 284 -4.84 -19.87 38.31
C GLY A 284 -5.38 -20.37 36.97
N LEU A 285 -5.73 -19.47 36.07
CA LEU A 285 -6.30 -19.78 34.75
C LEU A 285 -5.20 -19.95 33.69
N TRP A 286 -4.28 -20.89 33.95
CA TRP A 286 -3.07 -21.08 33.13
C TRP A 286 -3.36 -21.36 31.64
N GLY A 287 -4.49 -22.01 31.31
CA GLY A 287 -4.89 -22.28 29.93
C GLY A 287 -5.30 -21.02 29.17
N ILE A 288 -5.96 -20.07 29.86
CA ILE A 288 -6.29 -18.76 29.29
C ILE A 288 -4.99 -17.96 29.08
N ASP A 289 -4.09 -17.99 30.07
CA ASP A 289 -2.80 -17.31 29.96
C ASP A 289 -1.94 -17.89 28.80
N LEU A 290 -1.97 -19.21 28.61
CA LEU A 290 -1.29 -19.87 27.49
C LEU A 290 -1.76 -19.32 26.13
N VAL A 291 -3.07 -19.23 25.91
CA VAL A 291 -3.64 -18.75 24.65
C VAL A 291 -3.37 -17.25 24.46
N LEU A 292 -3.67 -16.43 25.47
CA LEU A 292 -3.58 -14.97 25.34
C LEU A 292 -2.13 -14.49 25.16
N PHE A 293 -1.21 -14.94 26.01
CA PHE A 293 0.21 -14.56 25.88
C PHE A 293 0.89 -15.26 24.70
N GLY A 294 0.42 -16.45 24.31
CA GLY A 294 0.89 -17.12 23.09
C GLY A 294 0.53 -16.34 21.82
N MET A 295 -0.74 -15.97 21.67
CA MET A 295 -1.20 -15.17 20.52
C MET A 295 -0.55 -13.78 20.49
N ALA A 296 -0.49 -13.10 21.64
CA ALA A 296 0.18 -11.80 21.75
C ALA A 296 1.68 -11.89 21.41
N GLY A 297 2.35 -12.97 21.84
CA GLY A 297 3.74 -13.25 21.50
C GLY A 297 3.96 -13.54 20.01
N ILE A 298 3.05 -14.25 19.35
CA ILE A 298 3.09 -14.49 17.90
C ILE A 298 2.96 -13.18 17.14
N VAL A 299 1.98 -12.35 17.49
CA VAL A 299 1.82 -11.00 16.91
C VAL A 299 3.10 -10.18 17.16
N GLY A 300 3.63 -10.23 18.37
CA GLY A 300 4.89 -9.57 18.72
C GLY A 300 6.09 -10.04 17.89
N CYS A 301 6.17 -11.33 17.54
CA CYS A 301 7.19 -11.85 16.62
C CYS A 301 7.05 -11.26 15.22
N VAL A 302 5.82 -11.16 14.70
CA VAL A 302 5.56 -10.52 13.40
C VAL A 302 5.96 -9.06 13.43
N LEU A 303 5.53 -8.30 14.44
CA LEU A 303 5.89 -6.88 14.58
C LEU A 303 7.39 -6.66 14.75
N ALA A 304 8.06 -7.49 15.54
CA ALA A 304 9.51 -7.39 15.75
C ALA A 304 10.26 -7.76 14.46
N PHE A 305 9.78 -8.74 13.71
CA PHE A 305 10.34 -9.09 12.41
C PHE A 305 10.23 -7.93 11.42
N LEU A 306 9.05 -7.32 11.33
CA LEU A 306 8.83 -6.16 10.48
C LEU A 306 9.73 -4.99 10.89
N ALA A 307 9.75 -4.66 12.17
CA ALA A 307 10.50 -3.51 12.68
C ALA A 307 12.03 -3.66 12.52
N LEU A 308 12.57 -4.88 12.58
CA LEU A 308 14.02 -5.12 12.55
C LEU A 308 14.56 -5.51 11.18
N PHE A 309 13.76 -6.18 10.34
CA PHE A 309 14.25 -6.80 9.10
C PHE A 309 13.51 -6.34 7.83
N SER A 310 12.33 -5.75 7.95
CA SER A 310 11.56 -5.35 6.76
C SER A 310 12.07 -4.04 6.18
N GLN A 311 12.07 -3.96 4.85
CA GLN A 311 12.35 -2.76 4.04
C GLN A 311 11.09 -1.93 3.78
N HIS A 312 9.94 -2.35 4.30
CA HIS A 312 8.71 -1.57 4.20
C HIS A 312 8.88 -0.19 4.82
N PRO A 313 8.28 0.86 4.23
CA PRO A 313 8.39 2.19 4.79
C PRO A 313 7.63 2.29 6.10
N ALA A 314 8.18 3.04 7.06
CA ALA A 314 7.53 3.38 8.32
C ALA A 314 7.16 2.20 9.25
N VAL A 315 7.83 1.04 9.20
CA VAL A 315 7.54 -0.11 10.08
C VAL A 315 8.51 -0.27 11.26
N SER A 316 9.70 0.33 11.19
CA SER A 316 10.79 0.24 12.18
C SER A 316 10.40 0.83 13.54
N SER A 317 9.82 2.03 13.53
CA SER A 317 9.49 2.82 14.71
C SER A 317 8.11 2.46 15.28
N ASN A 318 7.89 1.19 15.64
CA ASN A 318 6.57 0.67 16.05
C ASN A 318 6.45 0.43 17.57
N PHE A 319 5.79 1.37 18.26
CA PHE A 319 5.53 1.34 19.71
C PHE A 319 4.53 0.27 20.15
N LEU A 320 3.83 -0.41 19.23
CA LEU A 320 3.00 -1.58 19.59
C LEU A 320 3.83 -2.74 20.13
N LEU A 321 5.15 -2.73 19.93
CA LEU A 321 6.10 -3.63 20.58
C LEU A 321 6.11 -3.49 22.11
N LEU A 322 5.56 -2.42 22.69
CA LEU A 322 5.36 -2.33 24.14
C LEU A 322 4.20 -3.21 24.63
N VAL A 323 3.24 -3.53 23.75
CA VAL A 323 2.06 -4.33 24.06
C VAL A 323 2.21 -5.77 23.58
N PHE A 324 2.67 -5.96 22.34
CA PHE A 324 2.86 -7.26 21.70
C PHE A 324 4.34 -7.44 21.40
N HIS A 325 5.00 -8.42 22.03
CA HIS A 325 6.44 -8.58 21.82
C HIS A 325 6.88 -10.06 21.93
N PRO A 326 7.99 -10.45 21.27
CA PRO A 326 8.46 -11.83 21.25
C PRO A 326 8.73 -12.41 22.65
N GLY A 327 9.05 -11.55 23.60
CA GLY A 327 9.27 -11.93 25.00
C GLY A 327 8.07 -12.64 25.63
N GLN A 328 6.84 -12.34 25.21
CA GLN A 328 5.63 -13.04 25.70
C GLN A 328 5.68 -14.53 25.38
N LEU A 329 6.19 -14.90 24.20
CA LEU A 329 6.35 -16.28 23.78
C LEU A 329 7.56 -16.93 24.47
N LEU A 330 8.68 -16.20 24.57
CA LEU A 330 9.90 -16.67 25.24
C LEU A 330 9.66 -17.03 26.71
N PHE A 331 8.92 -16.19 27.44
CA PHE A 331 8.61 -16.40 28.85
C PHE A 331 7.34 -17.22 29.08
N LEU A 332 6.62 -17.64 28.04
CA LEU A 332 5.36 -18.37 28.15
C LEU A 332 5.44 -19.64 29.01
N PRO A 333 6.46 -20.51 28.87
CA PRO A 333 6.58 -21.70 29.73
C PRO A 333 6.73 -21.33 31.20
N TYR A 334 7.46 -20.24 31.49
CA TYR A 334 7.67 -19.74 32.85
C TYR A 334 6.38 -19.13 33.43
N ILE A 335 5.63 -18.36 32.64
CA ILE A 335 4.31 -17.82 33.02
C ILE A 335 3.40 -18.98 33.43
N VAL A 336 3.25 -19.99 32.56
CA VAL A 336 2.39 -21.16 32.80
C VAL A 336 2.84 -21.94 34.04
N TYR A 337 4.15 -22.16 34.22
CA TYR A 337 4.69 -22.79 35.43
C TYR A 337 4.29 -22.04 36.70
N CYS A 338 4.49 -20.72 36.75
CA CYS A 338 4.17 -19.91 37.91
C CYS A 338 2.68 -19.93 38.22
N VAL A 339 1.82 -19.78 37.22
CA VAL A 339 0.36 -19.81 37.40
C VAL A 339 -0.11 -21.18 37.89
N ARG A 340 0.39 -22.29 37.33
CA ARG A 340 0.05 -23.65 37.77
C ARG A 340 0.50 -23.94 39.19
N LYS A 341 1.68 -23.48 39.59
CA LYS A 341 2.23 -23.68 40.94
C LYS A 341 1.74 -22.64 41.95
N GLY A 342 0.92 -21.67 41.53
CA GLY A 342 0.45 -20.59 42.40
C GLY A 342 1.60 -19.73 42.95
N LYS A 343 2.64 -19.51 42.15
CA LYS A 343 3.80 -18.67 42.48
C LYS A 343 3.68 -17.30 41.82
N LYS A 344 4.21 -16.27 42.47
CA LYS A 344 4.35 -14.93 41.89
C LYS A 344 5.27 -15.00 40.67
N CYS A 345 4.84 -14.46 39.54
CA CYS A 345 5.63 -14.38 38.32
C CYS A 345 6.21 -12.97 38.16
N TRP A 346 7.54 -12.84 38.11
CA TRP A 346 8.18 -11.52 37.93
C TRP A 346 7.86 -10.94 36.56
N TYR A 347 7.79 -11.76 35.51
CA TYR A 347 7.48 -11.32 34.15
C TYR A 347 6.06 -10.71 34.08
N LEU A 348 5.07 -11.37 34.68
CA LEU A 348 3.71 -10.82 34.73
C LEU A 348 3.64 -9.50 35.53
N THR A 349 4.53 -9.32 36.52
CA THR A 349 4.67 -8.06 37.25
C THR A 349 5.25 -6.96 36.36
N LEU A 350 6.31 -7.27 35.60
CA LEU A 350 6.90 -6.34 34.63
C LEU A 350 5.88 -5.96 33.54
N ASN A 351 5.20 -6.95 32.95
CA ASN A 351 4.18 -6.75 31.94
C ASN A 351 3.02 -5.88 32.46
N LEU A 352 2.62 -6.06 33.73
CA LEU A 352 1.64 -5.18 34.38
C LEU A 352 2.09 -3.73 34.38
N VAL A 353 3.34 -3.46 34.77
CA VAL A 353 3.91 -2.10 34.83
C VAL A 353 3.98 -1.50 33.42
N VAL A 354 4.55 -2.22 32.45
CA VAL A 354 4.70 -1.75 31.06
C VAL A 354 3.35 -1.43 30.44
N LEU A 355 2.36 -2.32 30.56
CA LEU A 355 1.02 -2.09 30.01
C LEU A 355 0.27 -0.96 30.74
N THR A 356 0.47 -0.80 32.05
CA THR A 356 -0.09 0.35 32.78
C THR A 356 0.49 1.66 32.25
N LEU A 357 1.82 1.72 32.08
CA LEU A 357 2.48 2.89 31.52
C LEU A 357 2.03 3.16 30.08
N PHE A 358 1.94 2.13 29.24
CA PHE A 358 1.42 2.25 27.87
C PHE A 358 0.02 2.86 27.85
N ILE A 359 -0.90 2.36 28.67
CA ILE A 359 -2.29 2.86 28.71
C ILE A 359 -2.36 4.29 29.24
N VAL A 360 -1.61 4.62 30.31
CA VAL A 360 -1.59 5.97 30.90
C VAL A 360 -0.95 6.98 29.96
N LEU A 361 0.13 6.60 29.28
CA LEU A 361 0.86 7.45 28.34
C LEU A 361 0.30 7.37 26.92
N PHE A 362 -0.75 6.59 26.67
CA PHE A 362 -1.36 6.39 25.36
C PHE A 362 -1.58 7.69 24.56
N PRO A 363 -2.06 8.80 25.16
CA PRO A 363 -2.29 10.05 24.42
C PRO A 363 -1.02 10.82 24.04
N VAL A 364 0.13 10.52 24.64
CA VAL A 364 1.40 11.25 24.46
C VAL A 364 2.48 10.45 23.75
N ILE A 365 2.25 9.15 23.51
CA ILE A 365 3.15 8.34 22.69
C ILE A 365 3.09 8.89 21.25
N PRO A 366 4.24 9.16 20.59
CA PRO A 366 4.27 9.78 19.27
C PRO A 366 3.93 8.78 18.15
N GLN A 367 2.90 7.96 18.35
CA GLN A 367 2.34 7.05 17.34
C GLN A 367 0.83 7.00 17.55
N ARG A 368 0.07 7.11 16.46
CA ARG A 368 -1.38 6.93 16.51
C ARG A 368 -1.71 5.44 16.46
N PHE A 369 -2.43 4.95 17.46
CA PHE A 369 -2.87 3.56 17.53
C PHE A 369 -4.36 3.43 17.20
N ASP A 370 -4.74 2.31 16.63
CA ASP A 370 -6.15 1.92 16.57
C ASP A 370 -6.69 1.67 17.99
N PHE A 371 -7.87 2.20 18.31
CA PHE A 371 -8.49 2.06 19.62
C PHE A 371 -8.75 0.60 20.03
N ALA A 372 -8.84 -0.33 19.07
CA ALA A 372 -8.97 -1.76 19.34
C ALA A 372 -7.78 -2.33 20.12
N VAL A 373 -6.61 -1.67 20.10
CA VAL A 373 -5.42 -2.07 20.87
C VAL A 373 -5.63 -1.90 22.38
N VAL A 374 -6.42 -0.91 22.82
CA VAL A 374 -6.59 -0.62 24.25
C VAL A 374 -7.26 -1.79 24.99
N PRO A 375 -8.40 -2.36 24.52
CA PRO A 375 -8.95 -3.58 25.11
C PRO A 375 -8.00 -4.78 25.07
N LEU A 376 -7.18 -4.93 24.03
CA LEU A 376 -6.18 -6.01 23.95
C LEU A 376 -5.07 -5.85 25.00
N ALA A 377 -4.59 -4.62 25.20
CA ALA A 377 -3.64 -4.31 26.27
C ALA A 377 -4.27 -4.59 27.65
N LEU A 378 -5.54 -4.21 27.85
CA LEU A 378 -6.28 -4.48 29.08
C LEU A 378 -6.46 -5.99 29.35
N VAL A 379 -6.70 -6.81 28.33
CA VAL A 379 -6.75 -8.28 28.43
C VAL A 379 -5.47 -8.82 29.05
N LEU A 380 -4.30 -8.43 28.54
CA LEU A 380 -3.01 -8.87 29.06
C LEU A 380 -2.75 -8.30 30.46
N LEU A 381 -3.12 -7.04 30.70
CA LEU A 381 -2.97 -6.34 31.98
C LEU A 381 -3.74 -7.05 33.12
N ILE A 382 -5.02 -7.37 32.91
CA ILE A 382 -5.84 -8.00 33.96
C ILE A 382 -5.39 -9.43 34.27
N ARG A 383 -4.88 -10.16 33.27
CA ARG A 383 -4.28 -11.49 33.49
C ARG A 383 -3.00 -11.38 34.30
N SER A 384 -2.14 -10.41 33.97
CA SER A 384 -0.96 -10.07 34.76
C SER A 384 -1.30 -9.73 36.22
N ALA A 385 -2.30 -8.87 36.45
CA ALA A 385 -2.76 -8.48 37.80
C ALA A 385 -3.33 -9.67 38.59
N SER A 386 -4.09 -10.55 37.92
CA SER A 386 -4.71 -11.73 38.53
C SER A 386 -3.69 -12.66 39.19
N ASN A 387 -2.51 -12.86 38.57
CA ASN A 387 -1.44 -13.66 39.17
C ASN A 387 -0.99 -13.08 40.53
N LEU A 388 -0.86 -11.76 40.64
CA LEU A 388 -0.46 -11.10 41.90
C LEU A 388 -1.54 -11.21 42.99
N ILE A 389 -2.80 -11.05 42.61
CA ILE A 389 -3.93 -11.10 43.56
C ILE A 389 -4.15 -12.53 44.09
N VAL A 390 -4.11 -13.54 43.22
CA VAL A 390 -4.33 -14.94 43.62
C VAL A 390 -3.18 -15.47 44.49
N THR A 391 -1.94 -15.02 44.24
CA THR A 391 -0.75 -15.46 44.98
C THR A 391 -0.59 -14.75 46.33
N SER A 392 -0.99 -13.49 46.45
CA SER A 392 -0.94 -12.75 47.73
C SER A 392 -1.95 -13.27 48.77
N LYS A 393 -3.15 -13.70 48.35
CA LYS A 393 -4.20 -14.25 49.24
C LYS A 393 -4.02 -15.72 49.64
N LYS A 394 -2.95 -16.39 49.17
CA LYS A 394 -2.59 -17.77 49.55
C LYS A 394 -1.58 -17.83 50.69
N LYS A 395 -0.90 -16.72 50.98
CA LYS A 395 -0.24 -16.49 52.27
C LYS A 395 -1.29 -16.08 53.28
#